data_AF-A0A1I7SB44-F1
#
_entry.id   AF-A0A1I7SB44-F1
#
_cell.length_a   1.000
_cell.length_b   1.000
_cell.length_c   1.000
_cell.angle_alpha   90.00
_cell.angle_beta   90.00
_cell.angle_gamma   90.00
#
_symmetry.space_group_name_H-M   'P 1'
#
loop_
_entity.id
_entity.type
_entity.pdbx_description
1 polymer ?
#
loop_
_entity_poly.entity_id
_entity_poly.type
_entity_poly.pdbx_seq_one_letter_code
_entity_poly.pdbx_strand_id
1 'polypeptide(L)'
;MQHWPYFSLILPIVTCFELIWPQPKESYYGEAGVTVTKGHLNVNIDDFEGCEALRVAKQTYENSWFFPQILPNSTAPGSLTEIKLIKPSDFQCPGGYSYPKTIKDESYHLTVTSAFSTLQSNTIWGFLRGLETFSQLISHQPPKSISEPPKFTLKTAEIIDEPAYNVRGLMLDTGRHFLPVDVILRQIDLMAQSKFNVFHWHIVDVESFPYHSEQFANLSALGAFGPNAVYSRSDVKKVIKYANLKGIRVVPEFDTPGR
;
A
#
# COMPACT_ATOMS: atom_id res chain seq x y z
N MET A 1 16.61 48.84 0.75
CA MET A 1 17.61 48.20 -0.14
C MET A 1 18.43 47.22 0.67
N GLN A 2 18.13 45.92 0.57
CA GLN A 2 19.09 44.85 0.82
C GLN A 2 18.54 43.58 0.20
N HIS A 3 19.09 43.23 -0.97
CA HIS A 3 18.82 41.99 -1.67
C HIS A 3 19.60 40.87 -0.98
N TRP A 4 18.92 39.76 -0.67
CA TRP A 4 19.58 38.48 -0.42
C TRP A 4 19.65 37.70 -1.75
N PRO A 5 20.82 37.13 -2.11
CA PRO A 5 20.94 36.39 -3.35
C PRO A 5 20.25 35.03 -3.23
N TYR A 6 19.46 34.69 -4.24
CA TYR A 6 18.90 33.36 -4.45
C TYR A 6 20.06 32.36 -4.59
N PHE A 7 20.22 31.47 -3.60
CA PHE A 7 20.95 30.23 -3.80
C PHE A 7 20.11 29.36 -4.73
N SER A 8 20.45 29.39 -6.02
CA SER A 8 19.99 28.38 -6.98
C SER A 8 20.71 27.09 -6.64
N LEU A 9 20.07 26.24 -5.83
CA LEU A 9 20.43 24.83 -5.75
C LEU A 9 20.13 24.22 -7.12
N ILE A 10 21.13 24.25 -8.00
CA ILE A 10 21.22 23.33 -9.13
C ILE A 10 21.44 21.96 -8.48
N LEU A 11 20.34 21.32 -8.10
CA LEU A 11 20.34 19.88 -7.91
C LEU A 11 20.77 19.30 -9.25
N PRO A 12 21.88 18.53 -9.31
CA PRO A 12 22.21 17.83 -10.54
C PRO A 12 20.98 17.03 -10.94
N ILE A 13 20.63 17.11 -12.23
CA ILE A 13 19.65 16.22 -12.84
C ILE A 13 20.20 14.81 -12.58
N VAL A 14 19.70 14.17 -11.53
CA VAL A 14 19.90 12.76 -11.30
C VAL A 14 19.25 12.13 -12.52
N THR A 15 20.09 11.61 -13.41
CA THR A 15 19.66 10.67 -14.44
C THR A 15 18.89 9.58 -13.71
N CYS A 16 17.58 9.61 -13.87
CA CYS A 16 16.59 8.82 -13.17
C CYS A 16 16.86 7.33 -13.38
N PHE A 17 17.66 6.72 -12.51
CA PHE A 17 17.85 5.29 -12.43
C PHE A 17 17.14 4.81 -11.16
N GLU A 18 16.06 4.05 -11.38
CA GLU A 18 15.35 3.20 -10.42
C GLU A 18 14.41 3.91 -9.44
N LEU A 19 13.17 4.14 -9.91
CA LEU A 19 12.05 4.76 -9.17
C LEU A 19 11.31 3.79 -8.22
N ILE A 20 11.74 2.53 -8.10
CA ILE A 20 11.03 1.54 -7.29
C ILE A 20 11.57 1.59 -5.85
N TRP A 21 10.68 1.76 -4.89
CA TRP A 21 10.98 1.68 -3.47
C TRP A 21 9.97 0.79 -2.72
N PRO A 22 10.44 -0.17 -1.89
CA PRO A 22 11.81 -0.62 -1.73
C PRO A 22 12.39 -1.20 -3.04
N GLN A 23 13.71 -1.10 -3.23
CA GLN A 23 14.38 -1.72 -4.38
C GLN A 23 14.15 -3.23 -4.35
N PRO A 24 13.65 -3.84 -5.46
CA PRO A 24 13.47 -5.28 -5.53
C PRO A 24 14.78 -6.04 -5.40
N LYS A 25 14.72 -7.30 -4.97
CA LYS A 25 15.89 -8.18 -4.91
C LYS A 25 16.60 -8.31 -6.27
N GLU A 26 15.85 -8.54 -7.34
CA GLU A 26 16.35 -8.60 -8.71
C GLU A 26 15.41 -7.82 -9.64
N SER A 27 15.97 -6.96 -10.48
CA SER A 27 15.21 -6.19 -11.47
C SER A 27 15.97 -6.04 -12.78
N TYR A 28 15.32 -6.40 -13.89
CA TYR A 28 15.83 -6.28 -15.24
C TYR A 28 14.89 -5.38 -16.03
N TYR A 29 15.37 -4.23 -16.48
CA TYR A 29 14.53 -3.27 -17.21
C TYR A 29 14.81 -3.32 -18.71
N GLY A 30 13.74 -3.31 -19.51
CA GLY A 30 13.83 -3.11 -20.94
C GLY A 30 13.92 -1.63 -21.33
N GLU A 31 14.26 -1.40 -22.60
CA GLU A 31 14.30 -0.06 -23.20
C GLU A 31 12.92 0.44 -23.66
N ALA A 32 11.97 -0.47 -23.88
CA ALA A 32 10.64 -0.15 -24.36
C ALA A 32 9.72 0.33 -23.22
N GLY A 33 9.06 1.47 -23.43
CA GLY A 33 7.93 1.93 -22.64
C GLY A 33 6.60 1.59 -23.32
N VAL A 34 5.66 1.01 -22.58
CA VAL A 34 4.27 0.77 -23.04
C VAL A 34 3.36 1.86 -22.53
N THR A 35 2.28 2.17 -23.26
CA THR A 35 1.29 3.15 -22.79
C THR A 35 0.20 2.45 -21.98
N VAL A 36 -0.19 3.06 -20.87
CA VAL A 36 -1.33 2.64 -20.04
C VAL A 36 -2.27 3.82 -19.85
N THR A 37 -3.57 3.55 -19.69
CA THR A 37 -4.56 4.63 -19.53
C THR A 37 -5.55 4.34 -18.40
N LYS A 38 -5.90 5.39 -17.66
CA LYS A 38 -6.90 5.32 -16.59
C LYS A 38 -8.25 4.90 -17.16
N GLY A 39 -8.86 3.90 -16.53
CA GLY A 39 -10.14 3.31 -16.94
C GLY A 39 -10.03 2.17 -17.94
N HIS A 40 -8.83 1.86 -18.46
CA HIS A 40 -8.59 0.74 -19.40
C HIS A 40 -7.54 -0.25 -18.92
N LEU A 41 -6.79 0.06 -17.85
CA LEU A 41 -5.85 -0.86 -17.23
C LEU A 41 -6.58 -1.70 -16.16
N ASN A 42 -6.69 -3.00 -16.42
CA ASN A 42 -7.41 -3.98 -15.61
C ASN A 42 -6.43 -4.89 -14.85
N VAL A 43 -6.64 -5.06 -13.55
CA VAL A 43 -6.04 -6.15 -12.77
C VAL A 43 -6.94 -7.37 -12.91
N ASN A 44 -6.51 -8.37 -13.69
CA ASN A 44 -7.29 -9.58 -13.90
C ASN A 44 -7.16 -10.52 -12.70
N ILE A 45 -8.30 -10.75 -12.06
CA ILE A 45 -8.45 -11.62 -10.89
C ILE A 45 -9.54 -12.67 -11.10
N ASP A 46 -9.88 -13.00 -12.35
CA ASP A 46 -11.01 -13.88 -12.68
C ASP A 46 -10.86 -15.27 -12.03
N ASP A 47 -9.62 -15.74 -11.87
CA ASP A 47 -9.30 -17.00 -11.21
C ASP A 47 -9.28 -16.92 -9.66
N PHE A 48 -9.61 -15.78 -9.06
CA PHE A 48 -9.49 -15.53 -7.60
C PHE A 48 -10.84 -15.29 -6.92
N GLU A 49 -11.82 -16.15 -7.20
CA GLU A 49 -13.13 -16.08 -6.56
C GLU A 49 -13.02 -16.15 -5.02
N GLY A 50 -13.74 -15.27 -4.33
CA GLY A 50 -13.74 -15.20 -2.86
C GLY A 50 -12.53 -14.50 -2.21
N CYS A 51 -11.50 -14.11 -2.96
CA CYS A 51 -10.36 -13.35 -2.44
C CYS A 51 -10.72 -11.88 -2.18
N GLU A 52 -11.27 -11.57 -1.01
CA GLU A 52 -11.67 -10.19 -0.65
C GLU A 52 -10.51 -9.18 -0.73
N ALA A 53 -9.31 -9.56 -0.25
CA ALA A 53 -8.16 -8.67 -0.28
C ALA A 53 -7.71 -8.33 -1.71
N LEU A 54 -7.75 -9.28 -2.66
CA LEU A 54 -7.45 -8.98 -4.07
C LEU A 54 -8.53 -8.14 -4.73
N ARG A 55 -9.81 -8.39 -4.41
CA ARG A 55 -10.92 -7.53 -4.88
C ARG A 55 -10.76 -6.08 -4.43
N VAL A 56 -10.40 -5.88 -3.15
CA VAL A 56 -10.15 -4.54 -2.59
C VAL A 56 -8.87 -3.92 -3.18
N ALA A 57 -7.81 -4.71 -3.36
CA ALA A 57 -6.58 -4.26 -4.00
C ALA A 57 -6.82 -3.79 -5.43
N LYS A 58 -7.51 -4.60 -6.26
CA LYS A 58 -7.94 -4.24 -7.61
C LYS A 58 -8.62 -2.87 -7.64
N GLN A 59 -9.65 -2.69 -6.81
CA GLN A 59 -10.37 -1.41 -6.72
C GLN A 59 -9.46 -0.25 -6.30
N THR A 60 -8.56 -0.49 -5.34
CA THR A 60 -7.66 0.54 -4.82
C THR A 60 -6.64 0.98 -5.88
N TYR A 61 -6.00 0.02 -6.54
CA TYR A 61 -5.00 0.27 -7.56
C TYR A 61 -5.60 0.93 -8.80
N GLU A 62 -6.68 0.38 -9.35
CA GLU A 62 -7.32 0.91 -10.56
C GLU A 62 -7.88 2.32 -10.36
N ASN A 63 -8.47 2.60 -9.19
CA ASN A 63 -9.12 3.88 -8.95
C ASN A 63 -8.17 4.96 -8.45
N SER A 64 -7.09 4.60 -7.76
CA SER A 64 -6.34 5.57 -6.94
C SER A 64 -4.82 5.42 -6.92
N TRP A 65 -4.26 4.21 -7.01
CA TRP A 65 -2.80 4.04 -6.84
C TRP A 65 -2.04 3.92 -8.16
N PHE A 66 -2.66 3.46 -9.25
CA PHE A 66 -2.04 3.52 -10.58
C PHE A 66 -2.05 4.92 -11.18
N PHE A 67 -3.11 5.69 -10.90
CA PHE A 67 -3.33 6.99 -11.53
C PHE A 67 -3.82 8.02 -10.50
N PRO A 68 -3.41 9.30 -10.61
CA PRO A 68 -3.97 10.36 -9.81
C PRO A 68 -5.50 10.44 -9.89
N GLN A 69 -6.16 10.56 -8.73
CA GLN A 69 -7.63 10.57 -8.64
C GLN A 69 -8.28 11.71 -9.42
N ILE A 70 -7.64 12.88 -9.47
CA ILE A 70 -8.17 14.12 -10.08
C ILE A 70 -8.32 13.99 -11.61
N LEU A 71 -7.67 13.02 -12.25
CA LEU A 71 -7.72 12.85 -13.70
C LEU A 71 -9.02 12.17 -14.16
N PRO A 72 -9.65 12.65 -15.24
CA PRO A 72 -10.77 11.95 -15.85
C PRO A 72 -10.31 10.63 -16.48
N ASN A 73 -11.26 9.72 -16.72
CA ASN A 73 -10.98 8.51 -17.48
C ASN A 73 -10.63 8.84 -18.94
N SER A 74 -9.72 8.06 -19.53
CA SER A 74 -9.37 8.20 -20.95
C SER A 74 -10.46 7.63 -21.84
N THR A 75 -10.67 8.23 -23.00
CA THR A 75 -11.57 7.72 -24.05
C THR A 75 -10.95 6.59 -24.87
N ALA A 76 -9.62 6.50 -24.90
CA ALA A 76 -8.87 5.48 -25.64
C ALA A 76 -8.01 4.59 -24.73
N PRO A 77 -7.91 3.28 -25.03
CA PRO A 77 -7.03 2.36 -24.33
C PRO A 77 -5.55 2.64 -24.64
N GLY A 78 -4.67 2.31 -23.68
CA GLY A 78 -3.23 2.22 -23.91
C GLY A 78 -2.85 0.95 -24.68
N SER A 79 -1.56 0.77 -24.96
CA SER A 79 -1.05 -0.46 -25.57
C SER A 79 -1.12 -1.66 -24.62
N LEU A 80 -1.00 -1.43 -23.31
CA LEU A 80 -1.20 -2.43 -22.28
C LEU A 80 -2.50 -2.12 -21.53
N THR A 81 -3.41 -3.09 -21.51
CA THR A 81 -4.74 -2.96 -20.89
C THR A 81 -4.94 -3.89 -19.70
N GLU A 82 -4.01 -4.82 -19.44
CA GLU A 82 -4.20 -5.83 -18.41
C GLU A 82 -2.89 -6.24 -17.74
N ILE A 83 -2.98 -6.47 -16.43
CA ILE A 83 -2.06 -7.30 -15.66
C ILE A 83 -2.77 -8.55 -15.16
N LYS A 84 -2.27 -9.72 -15.58
CA LYS A 84 -2.84 -11.02 -15.20
C LYS A 84 -2.14 -11.59 -13.98
N LEU A 85 -2.91 -11.90 -12.93
CA LEU A 85 -2.38 -12.61 -11.77
C LEU A 85 -2.38 -14.11 -12.02
N ILE A 86 -1.26 -14.77 -11.74
CA ILE A 86 -1.04 -16.21 -11.95
C ILE A 86 -0.73 -16.86 -10.61
N LYS A 87 -1.58 -17.81 -10.20
CA LYS A 87 -1.47 -18.55 -8.95
C LYS A 87 -1.08 -20.01 -9.19
N PRO A 88 -0.45 -20.69 -8.22
CA PRO A 88 -0.28 -22.14 -8.28
C PRO A 88 -1.63 -22.87 -8.14
N SER A 89 -1.67 -24.13 -8.56
CA SER A 89 -2.91 -24.94 -8.60
C SER A 89 -3.53 -25.19 -7.23
N ASP A 90 -2.72 -25.22 -6.17
CA ASP A 90 -3.11 -25.44 -4.79
C ASP A 90 -3.43 -24.13 -4.03
N PHE A 91 -3.40 -22.99 -4.72
CA PHE A 91 -3.66 -21.68 -4.11
C PHE A 91 -5.05 -21.58 -3.50
N GLN A 92 -5.12 -21.10 -2.26
CA GLN A 92 -6.37 -20.85 -1.56
C GLN A 92 -6.43 -19.41 -1.07
N CYS A 93 -7.56 -18.75 -1.33
CA CYS A 93 -7.87 -17.46 -0.75
C CYS A 93 -8.04 -17.62 0.78
N PRO A 94 -7.34 -16.83 1.61
CA PRO A 94 -7.57 -16.86 3.04
C PRO A 94 -9.01 -16.42 3.36
N GLY A 95 -9.76 -17.28 4.05
CA GLY A 95 -11.15 -17.02 4.41
C GLY A 95 -11.29 -16.14 5.67
N GLY A 96 -12.23 -15.19 5.64
CA GLY A 96 -12.69 -14.46 6.82
C GLY A 96 -11.60 -13.62 7.52
N TYR A 97 -11.60 -13.63 8.86
CA TYR A 97 -10.57 -12.98 9.68
C TYR A 97 -9.34 -13.88 9.94
N SER A 98 -9.20 -15.01 9.22
CA SER A 98 -8.05 -15.93 9.39
C SER A 98 -6.79 -15.41 8.69
N TYR A 99 -6.37 -14.20 9.08
CA TYR A 99 -5.11 -13.63 8.62
C TYR A 99 -3.97 -14.31 9.40
N PRO A 100 -2.90 -14.73 8.72
CA PRO A 100 -1.89 -15.57 9.34
C PRO A 100 -1.17 -14.80 10.45
N LYS A 101 -0.94 -15.47 11.59
CA LYS A 101 -0.14 -14.95 12.71
C LYS A 101 1.26 -14.52 12.27
N THR A 102 1.76 -15.08 11.16
CA THR A 102 3.02 -14.70 10.54
C THR A 102 2.88 -14.84 9.04
N ILE A 103 3.26 -13.80 8.31
CA ILE A 103 3.37 -13.85 6.85
C ILE A 103 4.78 -14.37 6.56
N LYS A 104 4.87 -15.56 5.96
CA LYS A 104 6.15 -16.26 5.69
C LYS A 104 6.64 -16.10 4.26
N ASP A 105 5.70 -15.98 3.33
CA ASP A 105 6.00 -15.87 1.90
C ASP A 105 5.25 -14.64 1.36
N GLU A 106 6.04 -13.65 0.95
CA GLU A 106 5.62 -12.43 0.26
C GLU A 106 6.32 -12.32 -1.10
N SER A 107 6.88 -13.41 -1.62
CA SER A 107 7.66 -13.39 -2.86
C SER A 107 6.74 -13.27 -4.08
N TYR A 108 7.23 -12.62 -5.12
CA TYR A 108 6.51 -12.51 -6.37
C TYR A 108 7.48 -12.40 -7.56
N HIS A 109 6.96 -12.74 -8.74
CA HIS A 109 7.63 -12.56 -10.03
C HIS A 109 6.73 -11.73 -10.92
N LEU A 110 7.19 -10.53 -11.27
CA LEU A 110 6.49 -9.59 -12.14
C LEU A 110 7.19 -9.55 -13.49
N THR A 111 6.43 -9.79 -14.56
CA THR A 111 6.89 -9.68 -15.94
C THR A 111 6.03 -8.67 -16.67
N VAL A 112 6.65 -7.68 -17.31
CA VAL A 112 5.97 -6.70 -18.14
C VAL A 112 6.69 -6.57 -19.48
N THR A 113 5.98 -6.91 -20.55
CA THR A 113 6.45 -6.82 -21.93
C THR A 113 5.60 -5.81 -22.72
N SER A 114 5.91 -5.64 -24.01
CA SER A 114 5.09 -4.83 -24.92
C SER A 114 3.71 -5.42 -25.20
N ALA A 115 3.54 -6.74 -25.01
CA ALA A 115 2.33 -7.47 -25.40
C ALA A 115 1.49 -7.93 -24.21
N PHE A 116 2.11 -8.19 -23.06
CA PHE A 116 1.43 -8.73 -21.88
C PHE A 116 2.12 -8.30 -20.58
N SER A 117 1.37 -8.34 -19.48
CA SER A 117 1.95 -8.25 -18.15
C SER A 117 1.35 -9.31 -17.22
N THR A 118 2.21 -9.96 -16.44
CA THR A 118 1.84 -11.05 -15.53
C THR A 118 2.50 -10.85 -14.19
N LEU A 119 1.74 -11.13 -13.13
CA LEU A 119 2.24 -11.17 -11.76
C LEU A 119 2.01 -12.57 -11.20
N GLN A 120 3.07 -13.25 -10.78
CA GLN A 120 3.01 -14.58 -10.20
C GLN A 120 3.37 -14.55 -8.73
N SER A 121 2.65 -15.30 -7.90
CA SER A 121 2.97 -15.48 -6.48
C SER A 121 2.30 -16.72 -5.90
N ASN A 122 2.93 -17.30 -4.87
CA ASN A 122 2.37 -18.44 -4.12
C ASN A 122 1.29 -18.01 -3.12
N THR A 123 1.26 -16.72 -2.74
CA THR A 123 0.37 -16.23 -1.70
C THR A 123 -0.30 -14.93 -2.10
N ILE A 124 -1.42 -14.62 -1.43
CA ILE A 124 -2.08 -13.33 -1.58
C ILE A 124 -1.15 -12.16 -1.21
N TRP A 125 -0.19 -12.38 -0.31
CA TRP A 125 0.71 -11.34 0.18
C TRP A 125 1.70 -10.91 -0.90
N GLY A 126 2.28 -11.86 -1.62
CA GLY A 126 3.18 -11.55 -2.73
C GLY A 126 2.44 -10.86 -3.88
N PHE A 127 1.19 -11.23 -4.19
CA PHE A 127 0.36 -10.47 -5.13
C PHE A 127 0.19 -9.01 -4.71
N LEU A 128 -0.09 -8.73 -3.43
CA LEU A 128 -0.21 -7.35 -2.94
C LEU A 128 1.13 -6.59 -3.06
N ARG A 129 2.27 -7.22 -2.80
CA ARG A 129 3.60 -6.58 -2.96
C ARG A 129 3.94 -6.31 -4.42
N GLY A 130 3.61 -7.24 -5.31
CA GLY A 130 3.87 -7.11 -6.74
C GLY A 130 2.97 -6.09 -7.43
N LEU A 131 1.71 -5.96 -7.01
CA LEU A 131 0.84 -4.87 -7.49
C LEU A 131 1.39 -3.49 -7.12
N GLU A 132 1.97 -3.36 -5.91
CA GLU A 132 2.63 -2.12 -5.52
C GLU A 132 3.82 -1.82 -6.43
N THR A 133 4.70 -2.79 -6.65
CA THR A 133 5.85 -2.63 -7.54
C THR A 133 5.40 -2.30 -8.97
N PHE A 134 4.35 -2.94 -9.47
CA PHE A 134 3.77 -2.63 -10.78
C PHE A 134 3.25 -1.19 -10.84
N SER A 135 2.63 -0.68 -9.77
CA SER A 135 2.18 0.71 -9.72
C SER A 135 3.35 1.70 -9.84
N GLN A 136 4.50 1.37 -9.25
CA GLN A 136 5.69 2.21 -9.28
C GLN A 136 6.41 2.19 -10.64
N LEU A 137 6.14 1.19 -11.49
CA LEU A 137 6.61 1.16 -12.88
C LEU A 137 5.86 2.14 -13.79
N ILE A 138 4.68 2.62 -13.37
CA ILE A 138 3.89 3.61 -14.11
C ILE A 138 4.52 4.99 -13.89
N SER A 139 5.15 5.50 -14.94
CA SER A 139 5.67 6.86 -14.98
C SER A 139 4.65 7.83 -15.57
N HIS A 140 4.52 8.97 -14.91
CA HIS A 140 3.71 10.08 -15.37
C HIS A 140 4.55 11.05 -16.19
N GLN A 141 4.19 11.24 -17.45
CA GLN A 141 4.78 12.30 -18.27
C GLN A 141 3.93 13.57 -18.11
N PRO A 142 4.52 14.68 -17.64
CA PRO A 142 3.78 15.93 -17.51
C PRO A 142 3.23 16.37 -18.87
N PRO A 143 2.04 16.99 -18.91
CA PRO A 143 1.49 17.54 -20.14
C PRO A 143 2.46 18.51 -20.79
N LYS A 144 2.64 18.41 -22.12
CA LYS A 144 3.47 19.37 -22.87
C LYS A 144 2.76 20.70 -23.12
N SER A 145 1.44 20.72 -22.95
CA SER A 145 0.55 21.88 -23.11
C SER A 145 -0.69 21.69 -22.24
N ILE A 146 -1.38 22.79 -21.92
CA ILE A 146 -2.70 22.80 -21.24
C ILE A 146 -3.74 21.96 -22.00
N SER A 147 -3.59 21.85 -23.32
CA SER A 147 -4.51 21.12 -24.19
C SER A 147 -4.21 19.62 -24.33
N GLU A 148 -3.11 19.12 -23.77
CA GLU A 148 -2.74 17.69 -23.87
C GLU A 148 -3.10 16.94 -22.58
N PRO A 149 -3.79 15.79 -22.67
CA PRO A 149 -4.00 14.95 -21.50
C PRO A 149 -2.66 14.37 -21.03
N PRO A 150 -2.49 14.12 -19.72
CA PRO A 150 -1.30 13.46 -19.19
C PRO A 150 -1.15 12.06 -19.81
N LYS A 151 0.09 11.68 -20.10
CA LYS A 151 0.42 10.37 -20.65
C LYS A 151 1.10 9.52 -19.59
N PHE A 152 0.62 8.29 -19.45
CA PHE A 152 1.22 7.32 -18.54
C PHE A 152 1.95 6.26 -19.36
N THR A 153 3.22 6.08 -19.04
CA THR A 153 4.07 5.07 -19.66
C THR A 153 4.57 4.13 -18.60
N LEU A 154 4.53 2.83 -18.88
CA LEU A 154 5.03 1.80 -17.99
C LEU A 154 6.29 1.21 -18.63
N LYS A 155 7.36 1.09 -17.84
CA LYS A 155 8.64 0.53 -18.30
C LYS A 155 8.55 -0.99 -18.37
N THR A 156 8.95 -1.60 -19.49
CA THR A 156 9.08 -3.06 -19.56
C THR A 156 10.12 -3.55 -18.55
N ALA A 157 9.80 -4.63 -17.84
CA ALA A 157 10.62 -5.11 -16.75
C ALA A 157 10.37 -6.58 -16.45
N GLU A 158 11.39 -7.26 -15.93
CA GLU A 158 11.29 -8.51 -15.21
C GLU A 158 11.82 -8.29 -13.79
N ILE A 159 11.00 -8.57 -12.79
CA ILE A 159 11.31 -8.32 -11.38
C ILE A 159 11.03 -9.58 -10.58
N ILE A 160 12.03 -10.06 -9.85
CA ILE A 160 11.93 -11.19 -8.92
C ILE A 160 12.25 -10.62 -7.55
N ASP A 161 11.30 -10.73 -6.62
CA ASP A 161 11.41 -10.02 -5.35
C ASP A 161 10.85 -10.83 -4.18
N GLU A 162 11.49 -10.65 -3.03
CA GLU A 162 11.10 -11.20 -1.75
C GLU A 162 11.71 -10.34 -0.63
N PRO A 163 11.05 -10.21 0.53
CA PRO A 163 11.61 -9.44 1.63
C PRO A 163 12.77 -10.18 2.29
N ALA A 164 13.88 -9.49 2.57
CA ALA A 164 14.97 -10.03 3.38
C ALA A 164 14.55 -10.37 4.83
N TYR A 165 13.52 -9.68 5.34
CA TYR A 165 12.99 -9.88 6.70
C TYR A 165 11.47 -9.99 6.70
N ASN A 166 10.96 -11.00 7.40
CA ASN A 166 9.52 -11.28 7.52
C ASN A 166 8.76 -10.31 8.44
N VAL A 167 9.45 -9.52 9.26
CA VAL A 167 8.83 -8.55 10.17
C VAL A 167 9.36 -7.17 9.82
N ARG A 168 8.48 -6.34 9.26
CA ARG A 168 8.75 -4.95 8.88
C ARG A 168 7.69 -4.11 9.54
N GLY A 169 8.05 -3.59 10.71
CA GLY A 169 7.12 -2.95 11.65
C GLY A 169 7.19 -1.43 11.63
N LEU A 170 6.04 -0.79 11.77
CA LEU A 170 5.94 0.61 12.16
C LEU A 170 5.15 0.69 13.46
N MET A 171 5.71 1.37 14.45
CA MET A 171 5.02 1.68 15.71
C MET A 171 4.32 3.03 15.61
N LEU A 172 3.04 3.05 15.97
CA LEU A 172 2.28 4.29 16.12
C LEU A 172 1.74 4.38 17.54
N ASP A 173 2.11 5.48 18.19
CA ASP A 173 1.71 5.82 19.54
C ASP A 173 0.45 6.70 19.51
N THR A 174 -0.62 6.15 20.08
CA THR A 174 -1.88 6.87 20.28
C THR A 174 -2.22 7.10 21.75
N GLY A 175 -1.33 6.71 22.66
CA GLY A 175 -1.45 6.94 24.10
C GLY A 175 -1.00 8.34 24.50
N ARG A 176 0.07 8.85 23.87
CA ARG A 176 0.61 10.20 24.14
C ARG A 176 -0.22 11.31 23.48
N HIS A 177 -0.76 11.03 22.29
CA HIS A 177 -1.69 11.90 21.56
C HIS A 177 -2.74 11.07 20.84
N PHE A 178 -4.01 11.47 20.92
CA PHE A 178 -5.07 10.79 20.18
C PHE A 178 -4.92 11.04 18.67
N LEU A 179 -4.95 9.96 17.88
CA LEU A 179 -5.00 10.02 16.43
C LEU A 179 -6.36 9.55 15.91
N PRO A 180 -7.09 10.36 15.13
CA PRO A 180 -8.32 9.92 14.49
C PRO A 180 -8.13 8.66 13.64
N VAL A 181 -9.18 7.82 13.56
CA VAL A 181 -9.11 6.52 12.87
C VAL A 181 -8.70 6.68 11.40
N ASP A 182 -9.20 7.70 10.71
CA ASP A 182 -8.85 8.01 9.32
C ASP A 182 -7.35 8.29 9.13
N VAL A 183 -6.70 8.94 10.10
CA VAL A 183 -5.25 9.15 10.10
C VAL A 183 -4.52 7.80 10.21
N ILE A 184 -4.98 6.90 11.08
CA ILE A 184 -4.43 5.55 11.22
C ILE A 184 -4.59 4.76 9.91
N LEU A 185 -5.76 4.82 9.27
CA LEU A 185 -6.00 4.12 8.00
C LEU A 185 -5.11 4.67 6.87
N ARG A 186 -4.91 5.98 6.81
CA ARG A 186 -3.97 6.59 5.86
C ARG A 186 -2.53 6.14 6.12
N GLN A 187 -2.14 6.01 7.38
CA GLN A 187 -0.81 5.47 7.70
C GLN A 187 -0.66 4.02 7.22
N ILE A 188 -1.70 3.20 7.34
CA ILE A 188 -1.73 1.83 6.82
C ILE A 188 -1.62 1.80 5.28
N ASP A 189 -2.19 2.76 4.56
CA ASP A 189 -1.98 2.91 3.11
C ASP A 189 -0.49 3.13 2.80
N LEU A 190 0.14 4.08 3.48
CA LEU A 190 1.56 4.39 3.30
C LEU A 190 2.47 3.20 3.64
N MET A 191 2.12 2.45 4.69
CA MET A 191 2.80 1.20 5.05
C MET A 191 2.71 0.18 3.92
N ALA A 192 1.53 0.01 3.31
CA ALA A 192 1.34 -0.94 2.20
C ALA A 192 2.16 -0.54 0.97
N GLN A 193 2.16 0.75 0.62
CA GLN A 193 2.97 1.30 -0.48
C GLN A 193 4.47 1.14 -0.24
N SER A 194 4.89 1.14 1.03
CA SER A 194 6.28 0.92 1.45
C SER A 194 6.59 -0.55 1.82
N LYS A 195 5.67 -1.49 1.52
CA LYS A 195 5.78 -2.92 1.82
C LYS A 195 6.01 -3.27 3.31
N PHE A 196 5.64 -2.41 4.26
CA PHE A 196 5.57 -2.78 5.68
C PHE A 196 4.45 -3.79 5.92
N ASN A 197 4.59 -4.65 6.92
CA ASN A 197 3.64 -5.75 7.17
C ASN A 197 3.23 -5.91 8.65
N VAL A 198 3.75 -5.09 9.55
CA VAL A 198 3.34 -5.04 10.97
C VAL A 198 3.04 -3.61 11.38
N PHE A 199 1.80 -3.37 11.78
CA PHE A 199 1.35 -2.17 12.46
C PHE A 199 1.39 -2.43 13.96
N HIS A 200 2.42 -1.93 14.62
CA HIS A 200 2.56 -2.00 16.07
C HIS A 200 1.80 -0.83 16.67
N TRP A 201 0.65 -1.12 17.29
CA TRP A 201 -0.24 -0.10 17.81
C TRP A 201 -0.02 0.03 19.31
N HIS A 202 0.80 1.01 19.68
CA HIS A 202 1.00 1.44 21.05
C HIS A 202 -0.22 2.27 21.45
N ILE A 203 -1.26 1.58 21.91
CA ILE A 203 -2.63 2.10 21.95
C ILE A 203 -2.96 2.84 23.25
N VAL A 204 -2.22 2.59 24.33
CA VAL A 204 -2.41 3.21 25.65
C VAL A 204 -1.06 3.59 26.24
N ASP A 205 -1.02 4.65 27.05
CA ASP A 205 0.14 4.99 27.87
C ASP A 205 -0.29 5.79 29.13
N VAL A 206 0.66 6.37 29.87
CA VAL A 206 0.37 7.11 31.10
C VAL A 206 -0.48 8.36 30.86
N GLU A 207 -0.31 9.03 29.72
CA GLU A 207 -1.04 10.26 29.40
C GLU A 207 -2.50 10.00 29.03
N SER A 208 -2.80 8.87 28.37
CA SER A 208 -4.18 8.51 28.07
C SER A 208 -4.44 7.01 27.81
N PHE A 209 -5.68 6.62 28.09
CA PHE A 209 -6.24 5.29 27.83
C PHE A 209 -7.40 5.38 26.82
N PRO A 210 -7.13 5.52 25.50
CA PRO A 210 -8.19 5.69 24.51
C PRO A 210 -8.87 4.38 24.10
N TYR A 211 -8.30 3.21 24.43
CA TYR A 211 -8.92 1.92 24.10
C TYR A 211 -10.18 1.66 24.93
N HIS A 212 -11.33 1.45 24.27
CA HIS A 212 -12.56 1.07 24.96
C HIS A 212 -12.61 -0.44 25.25
N SER A 213 -12.47 -0.80 26.52
CA SER A 213 -12.69 -2.16 27.02
C SER A 213 -14.15 -2.38 27.42
N GLU A 214 -14.80 -3.41 26.88
CA GLU A 214 -16.17 -3.79 27.27
C GLU A 214 -16.23 -4.29 28.73
N GLN A 215 -15.17 -4.92 29.22
CA GLN A 215 -15.10 -5.44 30.59
C GLN A 215 -14.71 -4.37 31.60
N PHE A 216 -13.88 -3.41 31.20
CA PHE A 216 -13.34 -2.37 32.05
C PHE A 216 -13.61 -0.98 31.47
N ALA A 217 -14.90 -0.65 31.30
CA ALA A 217 -15.33 0.59 30.66
C ALA A 217 -14.77 1.87 31.33
N ASN A 218 -14.51 1.81 32.63
CA ASN A 218 -13.94 2.93 33.39
C ASN A 218 -12.53 3.33 32.93
N LEU A 219 -11.76 2.41 32.31
CA LEU A 219 -10.41 2.72 31.82
C LEU A 219 -10.45 3.85 30.79
N SER A 220 -11.26 3.70 29.73
CA SER A 220 -11.43 4.77 28.74
C SER A 220 -12.29 5.92 29.25
N ALA A 221 -13.29 5.65 30.09
CA ALA A 221 -14.19 6.71 30.58
C ALA A 221 -13.47 7.74 31.46
N LEU A 222 -12.42 7.33 32.18
CA LEU A 222 -11.63 8.20 33.06
C LEU A 222 -10.24 8.52 32.50
N GLY A 223 -9.69 7.66 31.63
CA GLY A 223 -8.32 7.77 31.14
C GLY A 223 -8.17 8.35 29.74
N ALA A 224 -9.23 8.44 28.92
CA ALA A 224 -9.11 9.10 27.61
C ALA A 224 -9.01 10.63 27.75
N PHE A 225 -8.42 11.31 26.76
CA PHE A 225 -8.39 12.78 26.72
C PHE A 225 -9.77 13.45 26.67
N GLY A 226 -10.80 12.68 26.29
CA GLY A 226 -12.18 13.13 26.26
C GLY A 226 -13.08 12.09 25.58
N PRO A 227 -14.40 12.29 25.59
CA PRO A 227 -15.37 11.32 25.04
C PRO A 227 -15.20 11.06 23.53
N ASN A 228 -14.61 12.02 22.80
CA ASN A 228 -14.35 11.90 21.36
C ASN A 228 -12.95 11.33 21.04
N ALA A 229 -12.12 11.08 22.05
CA ALA A 229 -10.76 10.58 21.93
C ALA A 229 -10.68 9.11 22.37
N VAL A 230 -11.62 8.29 21.89
CA VAL A 230 -11.77 6.88 22.26
C VAL A 230 -11.84 6.02 21.01
N TYR A 231 -11.13 4.89 21.02
CA TYR A 231 -11.25 3.84 20.02
C TYR A 231 -12.32 2.84 20.45
N SER A 232 -13.48 2.90 19.79
CA SER A 232 -14.56 1.94 20.02
C SER A 232 -14.20 0.54 19.49
N ARG A 233 -14.97 -0.48 19.89
CA ARG A 233 -14.83 -1.84 19.32
C ARG A 233 -14.98 -1.86 17.80
N SER A 234 -15.87 -1.02 17.25
CA SER A 234 -16.02 -0.86 15.80
C SER A 234 -14.79 -0.25 15.15
N ASP A 235 -14.16 0.74 15.79
CA ASP A 235 -12.95 1.39 15.27
C ASP A 235 -11.78 0.39 15.21
N VAL A 236 -11.56 -0.35 16.31
CA VAL A 236 -10.52 -1.38 16.37
C VAL A 236 -10.76 -2.46 15.31
N LYS A 237 -12.00 -2.95 15.15
CA LYS A 237 -12.35 -3.91 14.08
C LYS A 237 -12.10 -3.34 12.69
N LYS A 238 -12.41 -2.06 12.46
CA LYS A 238 -12.18 -1.37 11.19
C LYS A 238 -10.69 -1.29 10.86
N VAL A 239 -9.85 -0.87 11.81
CA VAL A 239 -8.39 -0.80 11.65
C VAL A 239 -7.81 -2.18 11.36
N ILE A 240 -8.19 -3.20 12.14
CA ILE A 240 -7.74 -4.59 11.93
C ILE A 240 -8.13 -5.09 10.55
N LYS A 241 -9.39 -4.95 10.15
CA LYS A 241 -9.85 -5.41 8.83
C LYS A 241 -9.13 -4.68 7.70
N TYR A 242 -8.96 -3.37 7.83
CA TYR A 242 -8.32 -2.54 6.82
C TYR A 242 -6.84 -2.90 6.62
N ALA A 243 -6.08 -3.05 7.71
CA ALA A 243 -4.70 -3.51 7.68
C ALA A 243 -4.57 -4.91 7.06
N ASN A 244 -5.43 -5.83 7.48
CA ASN A 244 -5.44 -7.20 7.00
C ASN A 244 -5.66 -7.29 5.48
N LEU A 245 -6.57 -6.48 4.91
CA LEU A 245 -6.82 -6.42 3.46
C LEU A 245 -5.59 -5.97 2.65
N LYS A 246 -4.59 -5.36 3.31
CA LYS A 246 -3.31 -4.93 2.72
C LYS A 246 -2.13 -5.82 3.11
N GLY A 247 -2.39 -6.94 3.79
CA GLY A 247 -1.34 -7.82 4.30
C GLY A 247 -0.51 -7.17 5.40
N ILE A 248 -1.14 -6.36 6.25
CA ILE A 248 -0.52 -5.75 7.43
C ILE A 248 -1.18 -6.33 8.67
N ARG A 249 -0.37 -6.90 9.56
CA ARG A 249 -0.81 -7.42 10.85
C ARG A 249 -0.91 -6.27 11.85
N VAL A 250 -1.97 -6.25 12.66
CA VAL A 250 -2.08 -5.33 13.80
C VAL A 250 -1.60 -6.04 15.05
N VAL A 251 -0.60 -5.47 15.71
CA VAL A 251 -0.05 -5.94 16.98
C VAL A 251 -0.34 -4.86 18.02
N PRO A 252 -1.34 -5.04 18.90
CA PRO A 252 -1.62 -4.08 19.95
C PRO A 252 -0.60 -4.22 21.09
N GLU A 253 -0.23 -3.10 21.70
CA GLU A 253 0.60 -3.03 22.89
C GLU A 253 -0.18 -2.40 24.05
N PHE A 254 -0.16 -3.10 25.18
CA PHE A 254 -0.62 -2.63 26.48
C PHE A 254 0.57 -2.72 27.44
N ASP A 255 1.37 -1.65 27.48
CA ASP A 255 2.63 -1.65 28.23
C ASP A 255 2.38 -1.76 29.75
N THR A 256 3.00 -2.76 30.39
CA THR A 256 2.87 -3.03 31.83
C THR A 256 4.11 -3.76 32.41
N PRO A 257 4.51 -3.47 33.67
CA PRO A 257 4.26 -2.24 34.42
C PRO A 257 5.21 -1.11 33.96
N GLY A 258 4.65 0.06 33.64
CA GLY A 258 5.41 1.30 33.46
C GLY A 258 6.00 1.81 34.79
N ARG A 259 6.90 2.79 34.71
CA ARG A 259 7.47 3.47 35.89
C ARG A 259 6.73 4.75 36.23
#